data_AF-K2MPK5-F1
#
_entry.id   AF-K2MPK5-F1
#
_cell.length_a   1.000
_cell.length_b   1.000
_cell.length_c   1.000
_cell.angle_alpha   90.00
_cell.angle_beta   90.00
_cell.angle_gamma   90.00
#
_symmetry.space_group_name_H-M   'P 1'
#
loop_
_entity.id
_entity.type
_entity.pdbx_description
1 polymer ?
#
loop_
_entity_poly.entity_id
_entity_poly.type
_entity_poly.pdbx_seq_one_letter_code
_entity_poly.pdbx_strand_id
1 'polypeptide(L)'
;MTNDWSLPSDAHPTIYGVCNELRGSLVTNYGEVLNIGTPVTVLECGACTMDAVCFAARTSSISGCECVCAAGGYGGTCLPAAVPDGLGPFPLPDAKDTEVRCVHGGSISSVDDPDPGVRGLCFVNVTFTAAIVLDLSYFDAPQQTLNVTLLQCVLMGLSIKGSGQSVHVNVTSSILDSDALEFDGHFGVSSHILVVGSSLVTTFDNAIVFDLLSLGANSTLLVLDNNIEGNSCAVCFFLAVIDGGGTIVKGNTLRATEEDDGMESSICVYAVLKNGGYFDVENNTMSSVNGVNLFGDTAVSSAGLL
;
A
#
# COMPACT_ATOMS: atom_id res chain seq x y z
N MET A 1 30.13 31.36 26.97
CA MET A 1 30.45 30.25 26.07
C MET A 1 29.19 29.42 25.93
N THR A 2 28.34 29.82 25.00
CA THR A 2 27.18 29.08 24.52
C THR A 2 27.72 28.00 23.60
N ASN A 3 27.61 26.74 24.00
CA ASN A 3 27.91 25.64 23.08
C ASN A 3 26.70 25.50 22.16
N ASP A 4 26.86 25.94 20.92
CA ASP A 4 26.00 25.64 19.79
C ASP A 4 26.03 24.13 19.56
N TRP A 5 25.10 23.40 20.21
CA TRP A 5 24.75 22.06 19.81
C TRP A 5 23.81 22.17 18.61
N SER A 6 24.39 22.18 17.42
CA SER A 6 23.64 21.88 16.20
C SER A 6 23.31 20.38 16.21
N LEU A 7 22.03 20.07 16.38
CA LEU A 7 21.49 18.73 16.14
C LEU A 7 21.69 18.39 14.66
N PRO A 8 22.13 17.16 14.31
CA PRO A 8 22.13 16.73 12.92
C PRO A 8 20.70 16.80 12.40
N SER A 9 20.49 17.54 11.31
CA SER A 9 19.26 17.47 10.54
C SER A 9 19.19 16.06 9.95
N ASP A 10 18.32 15.20 10.49
CA ASP A 10 17.94 13.94 9.84
C ASP A 10 17.20 14.25 8.54
N ALA A 11 17.97 14.53 7.50
CA ALA A 11 17.53 14.86 6.15
C ALA A 11 17.54 13.63 5.22
N HIS A 12 17.69 12.43 5.77
CA HIS A 12 17.75 11.19 5.00
C HIS A 12 16.47 10.36 5.20
N PRO A 13 15.86 9.85 4.12
CA PRO A 13 14.79 8.87 4.21
C PRO A 13 15.16 7.70 5.12
N THR A 14 14.29 7.40 6.08
CA THR A 14 14.42 6.20 6.91
C THR A 14 13.91 5.01 6.11
N ILE A 15 14.80 4.36 5.37
CA ILE A 15 14.51 3.14 4.61
C ILE A 15 15.09 1.95 5.37
N TYR A 16 14.24 1.01 5.74
CA TYR A 16 14.64 -0.26 6.35
C TYR A 16 14.58 -1.37 5.31
N GLY A 17 15.61 -2.22 5.28
CA GLY A 17 15.66 -3.40 4.43
C GLY A 17 15.90 -4.65 5.25
N VAL A 18 14.93 -5.58 5.25
CA VAL A 18 14.99 -6.81 6.06
C VAL A 18 14.60 -8.02 5.22
N CYS A 19 15.48 -9.01 5.14
CA CYS A 19 15.22 -10.31 4.50
C CYS A 19 14.61 -10.30 3.09
N ASN A 20 15.07 -9.39 2.23
CA ASN A 20 14.66 -9.40 0.84
C ASN A 20 15.51 -10.39 0.02
N GLU A 21 14.88 -11.05 -0.95
CA GLU A 21 15.55 -11.90 -1.93
C GLU A 21 15.43 -11.28 -3.33
N LEU A 22 16.57 -11.16 -4.02
CA LEU A 22 16.62 -10.78 -5.43
C LEU A 22 17.05 -12.00 -6.25
N ARG A 23 16.20 -12.42 -7.20
CA ARG A 23 16.45 -13.60 -8.07
C ARG A 23 16.81 -14.86 -7.26
N GLY A 24 16.16 -15.04 -6.10
CA GLY A 24 16.36 -16.18 -5.19
C GLY A 24 17.65 -16.15 -4.36
N SER A 25 18.33 -15.00 -4.28
CA SER A 25 19.49 -14.79 -3.41
C SER A 25 19.23 -13.67 -2.41
N LEU A 26 19.64 -13.88 -1.15
CA LEU A 26 19.49 -12.88 -0.09
C LEU A 26 20.22 -11.57 -0.44
N VAL A 27 19.53 -10.44 -0.31
CA VAL A 27 20.10 -9.11 -0.52
C VAL A 27 20.97 -8.71 0.66
N THR A 28 22.27 -8.53 0.42
CA THR A 28 23.27 -8.13 1.43
C THR A 28 23.75 -6.69 1.28
N ASN A 29 23.61 -6.10 0.09
CA ASN A 29 23.97 -4.70 -0.19
C ASN A 29 22.85 -4.02 -0.99
N TYR A 30 21.98 -3.26 -0.31
CA TYR A 30 20.83 -2.60 -0.92
C TYR A 30 21.21 -1.47 -1.88
N GLY A 31 22.37 -0.83 -1.70
CA GLY A 31 22.83 0.25 -2.58
C GLY A 31 23.26 -0.25 -3.95
N GLU A 32 24.03 -1.35 -4.00
CA GLU A 32 24.53 -1.91 -5.26
C GLU A 32 23.58 -2.93 -5.90
N VAL A 33 22.87 -3.72 -5.08
CA VAL A 33 22.03 -4.82 -5.57
C VAL A 33 20.63 -4.36 -5.92
N LEU A 34 20.11 -3.36 -5.21
CA LEU A 34 18.78 -2.80 -5.47
C LEU A 34 18.84 -1.39 -6.06
N ASN A 35 20.03 -0.83 -6.34
CA ASN A 35 20.22 0.53 -6.85
C ASN A 35 19.56 1.61 -5.98
N ILE A 36 19.49 1.39 -4.67
CA ILE A 36 18.96 2.39 -3.75
C ILE A 36 20.04 3.46 -3.51
N GLY A 37 19.89 4.62 -4.17
CA GLY A 37 20.82 5.75 -4.08
C GLY A 37 20.79 6.52 -2.75
N THR A 38 19.97 6.07 -1.79
CA THR A 38 19.80 6.65 -0.46
C THR A 38 20.31 5.67 0.60
N PRO A 39 20.83 6.11 1.76
CA PRO A 39 21.25 5.19 2.82
C PRO A 39 20.11 4.25 3.26
N VAL A 40 20.33 2.94 3.16
CA VAL A 40 19.42 1.91 3.68
C VAL A 40 19.98 1.36 4.98
N THR A 41 19.14 1.30 6.01
CA THR A 41 19.48 0.57 7.24
C THR A 41 19.18 -0.91 7.02
N VAL A 42 20.23 -1.69 6.73
CA VAL A 42 20.13 -3.14 6.54
C VAL A 42 20.05 -3.82 7.90
N LEU A 43 18.98 -4.59 8.12
CA LEU A 43 18.83 -5.42 9.32
C LEU A 43 19.09 -6.88 8.93
N GLU A 44 19.87 -7.57 9.76
CA GLU A 44 20.18 -8.99 9.56
C GLU A 44 18.92 -9.84 9.68
N CYS A 45 18.82 -10.88 8.84
CA CYS A 45 17.73 -11.83 8.93
C CYS A 45 17.69 -12.54 10.27
N GLY A 46 16.65 -12.26 11.05
CA GLY A 46 16.48 -12.82 12.39
C GLY A 46 17.41 -12.23 13.45
N ALA A 47 18.16 -11.15 13.16
CA ALA A 47 18.92 -10.46 14.21
C ALA A 47 18.04 -9.49 14.96
N CYS A 48 17.98 -9.69 16.27
CA CYS A 48 17.47 -8.70 17.18
C CYS A 48 18.57 -7.71 17.56
N THR A 49 18.58 -6.55 16.91
CA THR A 49 19.38 -5.41 17.34
C THR A 49 18.45 -4.40 18.02
N MET A 50 18.54 -4.35 19.35
CA MET A 50 18.04 -3.35 20.32
C MET A 50 16.91 -2.40 19.87
N ASP A 51 15.84 -2.43 20.66
CA ASP A 51 14.58 -1.67 20.57
C ASP A 51 13.69 -2.09 19.40
N ALA A 52 12.83 -3.09 19.62
CA ALA A 52 11.71 -3.36 18.74
C ALA A 52 10.91 -2.06 18.56
N VAL A 53 10.92 -1.49 17.36
CA VAL A 53 10.11 -0.32 17.02
C VAL A 53 8.68 -0.80 16.88
N CYS A 54 8.01 -0.88 18.02
CA CYS A 54 6.63 -1.28 18.11
C CYS A 54 5.71 -0.10 17.83
N PHE A 55 4.66 -0.33 17.07
CA PHE A 55 3.59 0.65 16.95
C PHE A 55 2.87 0.78 18.29
N ALA A 56 3.19 1.83 19.04
CA ALA A 56 2.79 2.00 20.43
C ALA A 56 1.28 1.84 20.65
N ALA A 57 0.45 2.35 19.74
CA ALA A 57 -1.01 2.29 19.87
C ALA A 57 -1.63 0.90 19.66
N ARG A 58 -0.88 -0.08 19.15
CA ARG A 58 -1.34 -1.48 18.97
C ARG A 58 -0.41 -2.49 19.63
N THR A 59 0.46 -2.05 20.51
CA THR A 59 1.37 -2.94 21.25
C THR A 59 0.83 -3.17 22.65
N SER A 60 0.54 -4.41 23.01
CA SER A 60 0.13 -4.79 24.36
C SER A 60 1.32 -4.96 25.30
N SER A 61 2.44 -5.48 24.77
CA SER A 61 3.68 -5.67 25.52
C SER A 61 4.85 -5.92 24.58
N ILE A 62 6.07 -6.00 25.10
CA ILE A 62 7.26 -6.36 24.34
C ILE A 62 7.81 -7.66 24.94
N SER A 63 8.08 -8.66 24.08
CA SER A 63 8.64 -9.95 24.49
C SER A 63 9.96 -10.19 23.78
N GLY A 64 11.06 -9.86 24.46
CA GLY A 64 12.40 -9.89 23.85
C GLY A 64 12.51 -8.81 22.78
N CYS A 65 12.40 -9.22 21.52
CA CYS A 65 12.60 -8.39 20.33
C CYS A 65 11.36 -8.29 19.45
N GLU A 66 10.27 -8.89 19.93
CA GLU A 66 9.00 -8.91 19.25
C GLU A 66 8.02 -8.03 20.02
N CYS A 67 7.24 -7.27 19.25
CA CYS A 67 6.10 -6.57 19.77
C CYS A 67 4.98 -7.60 19.94
N VAL A 68 4.42 -7.68 21.14
CA VAL A 68 3.20 -8.42 21.40
C VAL A 68 2.04 -7.45 21.14
N CYS A 69 1.16 -7.83 20.23
CA CYS A 69 0.16 -6.92 19.73
C CYS A 69 -1.10 -6.92 20.57
N ALA A 70 -1.62 -5.72 20.85
CA ALA A 70 -2.98 -5.51 21.27
C ALA A 70 -3.93 -5.80 20.09
N ALA A 71 -5.23 -5.91 20.36
CA ALA A 71 -6.24 -6.18 19.33
C ALA A 71 -6.14 -5.18 18.15
N GLY A 72 -6.11 -5.73 16.92
CA GLY A 72 -5.93 -4.97 15.68
C GLY A 72 -4.48 -4.55 15.37
N GLY A 73 -3.49 -5.06 16.11
CA GLY A 73 -2.07 -4.98 15.75
C GLY A 73 -1.62 -6.27 15.08
N TYR A 74 -0.77 -6.17 14.05
CA TYR A 74 -0.29 -7.32 13.29
C TYR A 74 1.19 -7.20 12.95
N GLY A 75 1.81 -8.37 12.71
CA GLY A 75 3.23 -8.48 12.41
C GLY A 75 4.13 -8.29 13.64
N GLY A 76 5.44 -8.43 13.44
CA GLY A 76 6.43 -8.36 14.51
C GLY A 76 6.59 -6.98 15.16
N THR A 77 6.05 -5.93 14.54
CA THR A 77 6.08 -4.53 14.99
C THR A 77 4.69 -4.01 15.43
N CYS A 78 3.67 -4.87 15.43
CA CYS A 78 2.30 -4.53 15.82
C CYS A 78 1.68 -3.37 15.08
N LEU A 79 1.99 -3.22 13.79
CA LEU A 79 1.39 -2.18 12.96
C LEU A 79 -0.14 -2.31 12.97
N PRO A 80 -0.90 -1.21 12.78
CA PRO A 80 -2.34 -1.30 12.61
C PRO A 80 -2.62 -2.19 11.41
N ALA A 81 -3.09 -3.40 11.68
CA ALA A 81 -3.80 -4.14 10.67
C ALA A 81 -5.23 -4.21 11.15
N ALA A 82 -6.09 -3.50 10.44
CA ALA A 82 -7.33 -4.13 10.08
C ALA A 82 -6.98 -5.29 9.13
N VAL A 83 -6.44 -6.39 9.67
CA VAL A 83 -6.82 -7.68 9.12
C VAL A 83 -8.31 -7.72 9.39
N PRO A 84 -9.19 -7.81 8.39
CA PRO A 84 -10.58 -8.07 8.66
C PRO A 84 -10.60 -9.35 9.50
N ASP A 85 -10.94 -9.25 10.79
CA ASP A 85 -11.27 -10.41 11.60
C ASP A 85 -12.20 -11.25 10.72
N GLY A 86 -11.70 -12.43 10.35
CA GLY A 86 -12.12 -13.15 9.15
C GLY A 86 -13.62 -13.05 8.99
N LEU A 87 -14.06 -12.38 7.92
CA LEU A 87 -15.46 -12.13 7.53
C LEU A 87 -16.41 -12.59 8.63
N GLY A 88 -16.54 -11.78 9.69
CA GLY A 88 -17.55 -12.01 10.72
C GLY A 88 -18.85 -12.39 10.01
N PRO A 89 -19.63 -13.36 10.55
CA PRO A 89 -20.74 -13.94 9.82
C PRO A 89 -21.55 -12.83 9.17
N PHE A 90 -21.73 -12.94 7.84
CA PHE A 90 -22.48 -12.03 7.00
C PHE A 90 -23.60 -11.38 7.82
N PRO A 91 -23.75 -10.05 7.81
CA PRO A 91 -24.86 -9.41 8.49
C PRO A 91 -26.14 -10.12 8.08
N LEU A 92 -26.79 -10.74 9.07
CA LEU A 92 -28.12 -11.29 8.89
C LEU A 92 -29.02 -10.13 8.42
N PRO A 93 -29.90 -10.36 7.44
CA PRO A 93 -30.56 -9.31 6.67
C PRO A 93 -31.71 -8.64 7.44
N ASP A 94 -31.44 -8.10 8.63
CA ASP A 94 -32.48 -7.55 9.51
C ASP A 94 -31.99 -6.35 10.36
N ALA A 95 -31.08 -5.53 9.82
CA ALA A 95 -30.87 -4.17 10.30
C ALA A 95 -31.34 -3.18 9.22
N LYS A 96 -32.39 -2.41 9.53
CA LYS A 96 -33.00 -1.39 8.68
C LYS A 96 -31.97 -0.59 7.85
N ASP A 97 -32.04 -0.77 6.53
CA ASP A 97 -31.49 0.05 5.42
C ASP A 97 -30.42 1.10 5.79
N THR A 98 -29.14 0.80 5.51
CA THR A 98 -28.05 1.78 5.22
C THR A 98 -26.70 1.10 4.85
N GLU A 99 -26.64 -0.22 4.68
CA GLU A 99 -25.41 -0.95 4.30
C GLU A 99 -25.03 -0.78 2.82
N VAL A 100 -23.71 -0.86 2.55
CA VAL A 100 -23.17 -0.96 1.18
C VAL A 100 -23.73 -2.24 0.55
N ARG A 101 -24.67 -2.10 -0.39
CA ARG A 101 -25.24 -3.25 -1.10
C ARG A 101 -24.20 -3.82 -2.04
N CYS A 102 -23.79 -5.06 -1.80
CA CYS A 102 -22.83 -5.75 -2.65
C CYS A 102 -23.49 -6.26 -3.93
N VAL A 103 -22.83 -6.03 -5.06
CA VAL A 103 -23.12 -6.72 -6.32
C VAL A 103 -22.44 -8.09 -6.26
N HIS A 104 -23.21 -9.14 -6.51
CA HIS A 104 -22.72 -10.51 -6.45
C HIS A 104 -22.79 -11.18 -7.83
N GLY A 105 -21.66 -11.72 -8.29
CA GLY A 105 -21.62 -12.49 -9.53
C GLY A 105 -21.81 -11.67 -10.80
N GLY A 106 -21.75 -12.36 -11.94
CA GLY A 106 -22.06 -11.78 -13.24
C GLY A 106 -20.92 -10.97 -13.85
N SER A 107 -21.25 -10.23 -14.91
CA SER A 107 -20.29 -9.43 -15.65
C SER A 107 -20.81 -8.02 -15.90
N ILE A 108 -19.97 -7.01 -15.70
CA ILE A 108 -20.32 -5.60 -15.89
C ILE A 108 -19.24 -4.90 -16.71
N SER A 109 -19.65 -3.92 -17.49
CA SER A 109 -18.76 -3.09 -18.32
C SER A 109 -18.70 -1.63 -17.86
N SER A 110 -19.50 -1.26 -16.87
CA SER A 110 -19.59 0.10 -16.31
C SER A 110 -20.12 0.04 -14.89
N VAL A 111 -19.81 1.07 -14.11
CA VAL A 111 -20.38 1.34 -12.80
C VAL A 111 -21.01 2.71 -12.89
N ASP A 112 -22.31 2.81 -12.61
CA ASP A 112 -23.05 4.07 -12.62
C ASP A 112 -22.76 4.88 -11.35
N ASP A 113 -23.03 6.19 -11.42
CA ASP A 113 -22.88 7.08 -10.28
C ASP A 113 -23.75 6.63 -9.09
N PRO A 114 -23.21 6.64 -7.87
CA PRO A 114 -23.96 6.21 -6.69
C PRO A 114 -25.12 7.16 -6.38
N ASP A 115 -26.25 6.60 -5.96
CA ASP A 115 -27.38 7.39 -5.46
C ASP A 115 -26.96 8.26 -4.25
N PRO A 116 -27.61 9.43 -4.04
CA PRO A 116 -27.30 10.29 -2.89
C PRO A 116 -27.38 9.56 -1.55
N GLY A 117 -26.35 9.72 -0.71
CA GLY A 117 -26.27 9.08 0.60
C GLY A 117 -25.72 7.64 0.61
N VAL A 118 -25.37 7.08 -0.56
CA VAL A 118 -24.60 5.83 -0.64
C VAL A 118 -23.19 6.06 -0.10
N ARG A 119 -22.72 5.14 0.75
CA ARG A 119 -21.49 5.27 1.55
C ARG A 119 -20.35 4.39 1.07
N GLY A 120 -20.49 3.80 -0.12
CA GLY A 120 -19.53 2.83 -0.62
C GLY A 120 -20.06 1.96 -1.73
N LEU A 121 -19.15 1.18 -2.31
CA LEU A 121 -19.42 0.18 -3.34
C LEU A 121 -18.84 -1.16 -2.91
N CYS A 122 -19.54 -2.24 -3.23
CA CYS A 122 -19.07 -3.59 -2.93
C CYS A 122 -19.34 -4.51 -4.12
N PHE A 123 -18.31 -5.25 -4.52
CA PHE A 123 -18.36 -6.22 -5.61
C PHE A 123 -17.77 -7.55 -5.13
N VAL A 124 -18.52 -8.62 -5.33
CA VAL A 124 -18.13 -9.97 -4.92
C VAL A 124 -18.31 -10.92 -6.09
N ASN A 125 -17.22 -11.56 -6.52
CA ASN A 125 -17.22 -12.51 -7.64
C ASN A 125 -17.74 -11.91 -8.96
N VAL A 126 -17.47 -10.63 -9.19
CA VAL A 126 -17.91 -9.89 -10.39
C VAL A 126 -16.78 -9.87 -11.43
N THR A 127 -17.15 -10.05 -12.70
CA THR A 127 -16.22 -9.91 -13.84
C THR A 127 -16.40 -8.55 -14.51
N PHE A 128 -15.36 -7.74 -14.49
CA PHE A 128 -15.32 -6.46 -15.19
C PHE A 128 -14.81 -6.68 -16.61
N THR A 129 -15.66 -6.43 -17.61
CA THR A 129 -15.35 -6.64 -19.04
C THR A 129 -14.79 -5.38 -19.71
N ALA A 130 -14.57 -4.32 -18.94
CA ALA A 130 -14.00 -3.05 -19.36
C ALA A 130 -13.20 -2.47 -18.18
N ALA A 131 -12.23 -1.61 -18.47
CA ALA A 131 -11.55 -0.83 -17.44
C ALA A 131 -12.53 0.13 -16.77
N ILE A 132 -12.54 0.16 -15.44
CA ILE A 132 -13.45 1.00 -14.64
C ILE A 132 -12.68 2.13 -13.98
N VAL A 133 -13.26 3.32 -14.01
CA VAL A 133 -12.81 4.46 -13.20
C VAL A 133 -13.85 4.70 -12.11
N LEU A 134 -13.43 4.59 -10.86
CA LEU A 134 -14.22 4.95 -9.69
C LEU A 134 -13.76 6.32 -9.19
N ASP A 135 -14.45 7.37 -9.63
CA ASP A 135 -14.20 8.72 -9.17
C ASP A 135 -15.01 9.00 -7.90
N LEU A 136 -14.30 9.13 -6.78
CA LEU A 136 -14.91 9.30 -5.46
C LEU A 136 -15.49 10.70 -5.25
N SER A 137 -15.36 11.62 -6.21
CA SER A 137 -16.03 12.93 -6.16
C SER A 137 -17.53 12.87 -6.42
N TYR A 138 -18.02 11.79 -7.06
CA TYR A 138 -19.45 11.59 -7.33
C TYR A 138 -20.25 11.09 -6.12
N PHE A 139 -19.59 10.69 -5.03
CA PHE A 139 -20.27 10.29 -3.80
C PHE A 139 -20.79 11.52 -3.04
N ASP A 140 -22.11 11.68 -2.99
CA ASP A 140 -22.77 12.67 -2.13
C ASP A 140 -22.88 12.16 -0.69
N ALA A 141 -21.73 12.03 -0.03
CA ALA A 141 -21.59 11.53 1.35
C ALA A 141 -20.59 12.38 2.17
N PRO A 142 -20.86 13.68 2.40
CA PRO A 142 -19.94 14.57 3.11
C PRO A 142 -19.68 14.11 4.55
N GLN A 143 -18.42 14.22 5.00
CA GLN A 143 -17.96 13.89 6.35
C GLN A 143 -18.05 12.41 6.75
N GLN A 144 -18.15 11.50 5.78
CA GLN A 144 -18.19 10.07 6.03
C GLN A 144 -17.06 9.34 5.32
N THR A 145 -16.67 8.20 5.87
CA THR A 145 -15.68 7.32 5.25
C THR A 145 -16.35 6.49 4.15
N LEU A 146 -15.80 6.55 2.94
CA LEU A 146 -16.29 5.77 1.80
C LEU A 146 -15.69 4.36 1.83
N ASN A 147 -16.53 3.33 1.74
CA ASN A 147 -16.08 1.94 1.73
C ASN A 147 -16.13 1.36 0.31
N VAL A 148 -15.00 0.99 -0.26
CA VAL A 148 -14.93 0.32 -1.57
C VAL A 148 -14.37 -1.08 -1.37
N THR A 149 -15.11 -2.12 -1.74
CA THR A 149 -14.70 -3.52 -1.58
C THR A 149 -14.78 -4.28 -2.89
N LEU A 150 -13.69 -4.93 -3.27
CA LEU A 150 -13.61 -5.88 -4.37
C LEU A 150 -13.09 -7.21 -3.83
N LEU A 151 -13.94 -8.23 -3.85
CA LEU A 151 -13.62 -9.57 -3.37
C LEU A 151 -13.80 -10.59 -4.49
N GLN A 152 -12.73 -11.31 -4.82
CA GLN A 152 -12.77 -12.35 -5.86
C GLN A 152 -13.23 -11.82 -7.23
N CYS A 153 -12.93 -10.55 -7.53
CA CYS A 153 -13.30 -9.94 -8.80
C CYS A 153 -12.27 -10.26 -9.88
N VAL A 154 -12.72 -10.27 -11.13
CA VAL A 154 -11.86 -10.32 -12.31
C VAL A 154 -11.88 -8.93 -12.94
N LEU A 155 -10.73 -8.26 -12.98
CA LEU A 155 -10.58 -6.87 -13.36
C LEU A 155 -9.89 -6.78 -14.73
N MET A 156 -10.54 -6.13 -15.69
CA MET A 156 -9.83 -5.71 -16.91
C MET A 156 -8.88 -4.55 -16.60
N GLY A 157 -9.30 -3.62 -15.74
CA GLY A 157 -8.53 -2.47 -15.25
C GLY A 157 -9.36 -1.71 -14.22
N LEU A 158 -8.71 -1.09 -13.25
CA LEU A 158 -9.41 -0.33 -12.21
C LEU A 158 -8.61 0.89 -11.78
N SER A 159 -9.21 2.08 -11.90
CA SER A 159 -8.66 3.33 -11.41
C SER A 159 -9.55 3.89 -10.30
N ILE A 160 -9.01 4.13 -9.12
CA ILE A 160 -9.73 4.70 -7.97
C ILE A 160 -9.21 6.11 -7.72
N LYS A 161 -10.05 7.11 -7.94
CA LYS A 161 -9.68 8.53 -7.83
C LYS A 161 -10.16 9.15 -6.54
N GLY A 162 -9.22 9.53 -5.67
CA GLY A 162 -9.46 10.16 -4.39
C GLY A 162 -9.92 11.62 -4.51
N SER A 163 -10.95 11.98 -3.74
CA SER A 163 -11.57 13.32 -3.70
C SER A 163 -11.27 14.11 -2.42
N GLY A 164 -10.37 13.60 -1.57
CA GLY A 164 -10.00 14.14 -0.26
C GLY A 164 -10.84 13.62 0.91
N GLN A 165 -11.81 12.74 0.65
CA GLN A 165 -12.56 12.04 1.69
C GLN A 165 -11.74 10.90 2.30
N SER A 166 -12.06 10.52 3.54
CA SER A 166 -11.51 9.31 4.16
C SER A 166 -12.09 8.09 3.44
N VAL A 167 -11.26 7.08 3.16
CA VAL A 167 -11.70 5.87 2.46
C VAL A 167 -11.24 4.60 3.15
N HIS A 168 -12.01 3.53 2.96
CA HIS A 168 -11.57 2.16 3.17
C HIS A 168 -11.69 1.41 1.84
N VAL A 169 -10.55 1.18 1.18
CA VAL A 169 -10.49 0.41 -0.06
C VAL A 169 -9.90 -0.96 0.25
N ASN A 170 -10.61 -2.01 -0.15
CA ASN A 170 -10.12 -3.38 -0.03
C ASN A 170 -10.25 -4.12 -1.36
N VAL A 171 -9.11 -4.56 -1.90
CA VAL A 171 -9.00 -5.45 -3.06
C VAL A 171 -8.44 -6.79 -2.55
N THR A 172 -9.32 -7.78 -2.42
CA THR A 172 -8.97 -9.10 -1.85
C THR A 172 -9.19 -10.20 -2.88
N SER A 173 -8.24 -11.12 -2.98
CA SER A 173 -8.35 -12.36 -3.79
C SER A 173 -8.82 -12.13 -5.23
N SER A 174 -8.49 -10.97 -5.80
CA SER A 174 -8.94 -10.56 -7.12
C SER A 174 -7.87 -10.84 -8.18
N ILE A 175 -8.28 -10.88 -9.43
CA ILE A 175 -7.41 -11.17 -10.58
C ILE A 175 -7.46 -9.98 -11.53
N LEU A 176 -6.32 -9.58 -12.05
CA LEU A 176 -6.20 -8.58 -13.11
C LEU A 176 -5.21 -9.12 -14.15
N ASP A 177 -5.62 -9.17 -15.42
CA ASP A 177 -4.86 -9.80 -16.50
C ASP A 177 -4.68 -8.93 -17.76
N SER A 178 -5.19 -7.69 -17.75
CA SER A 178 -5.19 -6.82 -18.93
C SER A 178 -4.53 -5.48 -18.71
N ASP A 179 -5.07 -4.58 -17.88
CA ASP A 179 -4.63 -3.17 -17.72
C ASP A 179 -3.85 -2.99 -16.40
N ALA A 180 -4.12 -1.94 -15.61
CA ALA A 180 -3.50 -1.68 -14.31
C ALA A 180 -4.52 -1.48 -13.18
N LEU A 181 -4.07 -1.67 -11.93
CA LEU A 181 -4.75 -1.20 -10.73
C LEU A 181 -4.14 0.14 -10.31
N GLU A 182 -4.89 1.22 -10.54
CA GLU A 182 -4.45 2.58 -10.31
C GLU A 182 -5.16 3.23 -9.12
N PHE A 183 -4.39 3.96 -8.31
CA PHE A 183 -4.88 4.85 -7.27
C PHE A 183 -4.37 6.26 -7.56
N ASP A 184 -5.30 7.18 -7.79
CA ASP A 184 -5.00 8.55 -8.20
C ASP A 184 -5.61 9.58 -7.24
N GLY A 185 -4.97 10.72 -7.09
CA GLY A 185 -5.49 11.86 -6.34
C GLY A 185 -5.39 11.77 -4.80
N HIS A 186 -6.27 12.50 -4.12
CA HIS A 186 -6.15 12.76 -2.68
C HIS A 186 -7.06 11.87 -1.84
N PHE A 187 -6.49 11.16 -0.87
CA PHE A 187 -7.19 10.37 0.12
C PHE A 187 -7.06 11.06 1.48
N GLY A 188 -8.19 11.34 2.11
CA GLY A 188 -8.27 12.12 3.34
C GLY A 188 -7.58 11.43 4.53
N VAL A 189 -7.62 12.09 5.68
CA VAL A 189 -7.05 11.55 6.93
C VAL A 189 -7.68 10.21 7.31
N SER A 190 -6.90 9.33 7.94
CA SER A 190 -7.35 7.99 8.39
C SER A 190 -7.92 7.15 7.25
N SER A 191 -7.31 7.22 6.06
CA SER A 191 -7.67 6.36 4.93
C SER A 191 -6.96 5.01 5.04
N HIS A 192 -7.63 3.94 4.64
CA HIS A 192 -7.05 2.60 4.58
C HIS A 192 -7.19 2.04 3.16
N ILE A 193 -6.07 1.69 2.55
CA ILE A 193 -6.02 1.03 1.23
C ILE A 193 -5.33 -0.31 1.44
N LEU A 194 -5.99 -1.40 1.04
CA LEU A 194 -5.52 -2.77 1.18
C LEU A 194 -5.65 -3.51 -0.15
N VAL A 195 -4.54 -4.11 -0.60
CA VAL A 195 -4.50 -5.06 -1.71
C VAL A 195 -3.88 -6.35 -1.18
N VAL A 196 -4.66 -7.44 -1.14
CA VAL A 196 -4.23 -8.68 -0.49
C VAL A 196 -4.62 -9.94 -1.25
N GLY A 197 -3.70 -10.91 -1.30
CA GLY A 197 -3.95 -12.25 -1.84
C GLY A 197 -4.39 -12.28 -3.29
N SER A 198 -4.07 -11.23 -4.06
CA SER A 198 -4.53 -11.01 -5.44
C SER A 198 -3.44 -11.40 -6.45
N SER A 199 -3.87 -11.70 -7.68
CA SER A 199 -2.98 -11.98 -8.82
C SER A 199 -3.14 -10.90 -9.87
N LEU A 200 -2.21 -9.95 -9.91
CA LEU A 200 -2.25 -8.78 -10.77
C LEU A 200 -1.10 -8.89 -11.78
N VAL A 201 -1.37 -9.52 -12.91
CA VAL A 201 -0.36 -9.86 -13.93
C VAL A 201 -0.76 -9.17 -15.22
N THR A 202 0.00 -8.18 -15.64
CA THR A 202 -0.34 -7.36 -16.80
C THR A 202 0.81 -7.25 -17.79
N THR A 203 0.46 -7.01 -19.05
CA THR A 203 1.43 -6.62 -20.09
C THR A 203 1.64 -5.10 -20.16
N PHE A 204 0.91 -4.32 -19.35
CA PHE A 204 1.12 -2.88 -19.24
C PHE A 204 2.38 -2.57 -18.46
N ASP A 205 2.87 -1.34 -18.60
CA ASP A 205 4.08 -0.86 -17.94
C ASP A 205 4.07 -1.17 -16.45
N ASN A 206 2.93 -0.99 -15.78
CA ASN A 206 2.82 -1.13 -14.34
C ASN A 206 1.58 -1.93 -13.93
N ALA A 207 1.71 -2.86 -12.97
CA ALA A 207 0.57 -3.64 -12.47
C ALA A 207 -0.24 -2.90 -11.40
N ILE A 208 0.45 -2.31 -10.42
CA ILE A 208 -0.15 -1.37 -9.46
C ILE A 208 0.52 -0.01 -9.61
N VAL A 209 -0.29 1.03 -9.78
CA VAL A 209 0.16 2.41 -9.90
C VAL A 209 -0.47 3.28 -8.82
N PHE A 210 0.37 4.04 -8.13
CA PHE A 210 -0.04 5.13 -7.26
C PHE A 210 0.42 6.44 -7.93
N ASP A 211 -0.45 7.03 -8.76
CA ASP A 211 -0.14 8.26 -9.51
C ASP A 211 -0.68 9.47 -8.76
N LEU A 212 0.15 10.49 -8.55
CA LEU A 212 -0.21 11.71 -7.82
C LEU A 212 -0.93 11.46 -6.47
N LEU A 213 -0.66 10.29 -5.86
CA LEU A 213 -1.33 9.82 -4.65
C LEU A 213 -1.00 10.78 -3.50
N SER A 214 -2.01 11.25 -2.77
CA SER A 214 -1.78 11.96 -1.50
C SER A 214 -2.56 11.30 -0.36
N LEU A 215 -1.85 10.65 0.57
CA LEU A 215 -2.43 10.09 1.77
C LEU A 215 -2.34 11.09 2.94
N GLY A 216 -3.49 11.42 3.54
CA GLY A 216 -3.54 12.23 4.75
C GLY A 216 -3.03 11.52 6.01
N ALA A 217 -2.86 12.28 7.10
CA ALA A 217 -2.43 11.79 8.42
C ALA A 217 -3.15 10.51 8.88
N ASN A 218 -2.41 9.62 9.54
CA ASN A 218 -2.88 8.34 10.08
C ASN A 218 -3.45 7.36 9.04
N SER A 219 -3.11 7.53 7.76
CA SER A 219 -3.52 6.60 6.71
C SER A 219 -2.58 5.40 6.60
N THR A 220 -3.10 4.28 6.10
CA THR A 220 -2.31 3.06 5.84
C THR A 220 -2.55 2.55 4.44
N LEU A 221 -1.48 2.23 3.73
CA LEU A 221 -1.51 1.55 2.43
C LEU A 221 -0.77 0.22 2.57
N LEU A 222 -1.47 -0.88 2.31
CA LEU A 222 -0.98 -2.23 2.50
C LEU A 222 -1.07 -3.02 1.20
N VAL A 223 0.06 -3.56 0.75
CA VAL A 223 0.15 -4.49 -0.39
C VAL A 223 0.73 -5.80 0.13
N LEU A 224 -0.12 -6.80 0.35
CA LEU A 224 0.20 -8.00 1.13
C LEU A 224 -0.04 -9.31 0.36
N ASP A 225 0.94 -10.22 0.38
CA ASP A 225 0.77 -11.61 -0.10
C ASP A 225 0.18 -11.74 -1.52
N ASN A 226 0.54 -10.82 -2.43
CA ASN A 226 0.07 -10.81 -3.81
C ASN A 226 1.10 -11.42 -4.77
N ASN A 227 0.63 -11.84 -5.94
CA ASN A 227 1.45 -12.11 -7.11
C ASN A 227 1.27 -10.96 -8.11
N ILE A 228 2.31 -10.15 -8.30
CA ILE A 228 2.25 -8.91 -9.07
C ILE A 228 3.33 -8.95 -10.16
N GLU A 229 2.91 -8.78 -11.41
CA GLU A 229 3.79 -8.77 -12.57
C GLU A 229 3.37 -7.63 -13.50
N GLY A 230 4.27 -6.68 -13.72
CA GLY A 230 4.13 -5.61 -14.70
C GLY A 230 5.26 -5.66 -15.73
N ASN A 231 5.14 -4.89 -16.81
CA ASN A 231 6.17 -4.89 -17.85
C ASN A 231 7.44 -4.17 -17.36
N SER A 232 7.31 -2.91 -16.96
CA SER A 232 8.39 -2.06 -16.47
C SER A 232 8.49 -2.08 -14.95
N CYS A 233 7.36 -2.08 -14.24
CA CYS A 233 7.36 -2.12 -12.79
C CYS A 233 6.15 -2.83 -12.16
N ALA A 234 6.37 -3.61 -11.09
CA ALA A 234 5.27 -4.33 -10.45
C ALA A 234 4.40 -3.39 -9.59
N VAL A 235 5.03 -2.62 -8.69
CA VAL A 235 4.36 -1.63 -7.83
C VAL A 235 5.07 -0.29 -7.91
N CYS A 236 4.37 0.75 -8.37
CA CYS A 236 5.01 2.00 -8.76
C CYS A 236 4.31 3.20 -8.13
N PHE A 237 5.08 4.02 -7.43
CA PHE A 237 4.63 5.28 -6.85
C PHE A 237 5.21 6.42 -7.67
N PHE A 238 4.35 7.22 -8.30
CA PHE A 238 4.74 8.39 -9.07
C PHE A 238 4.21 9.65 -8.38
N LEU A 239 5.11 10.52 -7.93
CA LEU A 239 4.77 11.77 -7.26
C LEU A 239 3.85 11.59 -6.04
N ALA A 240 4.00 10.48 -5.31
CA ALA A 240 3.16 10.20 -4.15
C ALA A 240 3.54 11.09 -2.95
N VAL A 241 2.59 11.38 -2.07
CA VAL A 241 2.79 12.15 -0.83
C VAL A 241 2.17 11.37 0.33
N ILE A 242 2.99 10.98 1.30
CA ILE A 242 2.55 10.24 2.49
C ILE A 242 2.72 11.14 3.72
N ASP A 243 1.62 11.60 4.30
CA ASP A 243 1.61 12.46 5.48
C ASP A 243 1.27 11.63 6.72
N GLY A 244 2.23 11.40 7.64
CA GLY A 244 1.98 10.80 8.96
C GLY A 244 1.32 9.41 8.94
N GLY A 245 1.61 8.60 7.92
CA GLY A 245 1.03 7.28 7.66
C GLY A 245 2.06 6.28 7.12
N GLY A 246 1.67 5.01 7.00
CA GLY A 246 2.57 3.94 6.60
C GLY A 246 2.17 3.30 5.27
N THR A 247 3.16 3.09 4.40
CA THR A 247 3.02 2.24 3.22
C THR A 247 3.81 0.96 3.42
N ILE A 248 3.17 -0.20 3.37
CA ILE A 248 3.78 -1.50 3.65
C ILE A 248 3.58 -2.43 2.46
N VAL A 249 4.68 -2.94 1.92
CA VAL A 249 4.71 -3.94 0.85
C VAL A 249 5.35 -5.20 1.41
N LYS A 250 4.54 -6.24 1.66
CA LYS A 250 5.02 -7.43 2.39
C LYS A 250 4.51 -8.76 1.84
N GLY A 251 5.40 -9.76 1.79
CA GLY A 251 5.01 -11.13 1.44
C GLY A 251 4.67 -11.34 -0.04
N ASN A 252 4.94 -10.36 -0.91
CA ASN A 252 4.54 -10.42 -2.32
C ASN A 252 5.59 -11.12 -3.18
N THR A 253 5.14 -11.70 -4.28
CA THR A 253 5.98 -12.03 -5.44
C THR A 253 5.85 -10.91 -6.46
N LEU A 254 6.96 -10.21 -6.73
CA LEU A 254 7.00 -9.02 -7.58
C LEU A 254 7.91 -9.28 -8.79
N ARG A 255 7.40 -9.03 -9.99
CA ARG A 255 8.13 -9.32 -11.23
C ARG A 255 8.00 -8.15 -12.22
N ALA A 256 9.12 -7.81 -12.86
CA ALA A 256 9.14 -6.97 -14.06
C ALA A 256 9.67 -7.79 -15.23
N THR A 257 9.05 -7.68 -16.41
CA THR A 257 9.34 -8.56 -17.56
C THR A 257 10.16 -7.91 -18.66
N GLU A 258 10.18 -6.58 -18.73
CA GLU A 258 11.04 -5.86 -19.66
C GLU A 258 12.52 -6.07 -19.27
N GLU A 259 13.41 -6.20 -20.25
CA GLU A 259 14.86 -6.41 -20.02
C GLU A 259 15.72 -5.41 -20.84
N ASP A 260 15.10 -4.50 -21.60
CA ASP A 260 15.79 -3.77 -22.68
C ASP A 260 16.49 -2.48 -22.20
N ASP A 261 15.93 -1.74 -21.24
CA ASP A 261 16.43 -0.39 -20.89
C ASP A 261 17.10 -0.30 -19.50
N GLY A 262 17.10 -1.38 -18.71
CA GLY A 262 17.76 -1.44 -17.39
C GLY A 262 17.10 -0.59 -16.29
N MET A 263 15.94 0.01 -16.59
CA MET A 263 15.18 0.87 -15.69
C MET A 263 14.07 0.12 -14.94
N GLU A 264 13.85 -1.15 -15.30
CA GLU A 264 12.72 -1.92 -14.81
C GLU A 264 12.93 -2.34 -13.35
N SER A 265 11.84 -2.33 -12.57
CA SER A 265 11.93 -2.52 -11.13
C SER A 265 10.76 -3.28 -10.51
N SER A 266 11.02 -4.09 -9.47
CA SER A 266 9.92 -4.74 -8.76
C SER A 266 9.09 -3.70 -7.97
N ILE A 267 9.76 -2.72 -7.39
CA ILE A 267 9.12 -1.55 -6.77
C ILE A 267 9.82 -0.29 -7.27
N CYS A 268 9.05 0.68 -7.76
CA CYS A 268 9.52 2.02 -8.10
C CYS A 268 8.91 3.02 -7.11
N VAL A 269 9.72 3.83 -6.45
CA VAL A 269 9.23 4.87 -5.55
C VAL A 269 9.77 6.23 -5.94
N TYR A 270 8.82 7.10 -6.29
CA TYR A 270 9.00 8.53 -6.36
C TYR A 270 7.96 9.19 -5.47
N ALA A 271 8.33 9.49 -4.22
CA ALA A 271 7.40 9.95 -3.19
C ALA A 271 8.01 11.00 -2.24
N VAL A 272 7.16 11.83 -1.64
CA VAL A 272 7.51 12.76 -0.57
C VAL A 272 6.90 12.25 0.74
N LEU A 273 7.75 11.99 1.72
CA LEU A 273 7.34 11.55 3.06
C LEU A 273 7.29 12.74 4.01
N LYS A 274 6.15 12.93 4.68
CA LYS A 274 5.94 14.03 5.63
C LYS A 274 5.54 13.51 7.01
N ASN A 275 5.89 14.29 8.04
CA ASN A 275 5.35 14.12 9.41
C ASN A 275 5.47 12.69 9.97
N GLY A 276 6.58 12.00 9.70
CA GLY A 276 6.80 10.62 10.15
C GLY A 276 6.18 9.54 9.25
N GLY A 277 5.77 9.89 8.04
CA GLY A 277 5.38 8.90 7.04
C GLY A 277 6.56 8.01 6.63
N TYR A 278 6.29 6.73 6.36
CA TYR A 278 7.33 5.73 6.08
C TYR A 278 6.90 4.72 5.01
N PHE A 279 7.90 4.12 4.36
CA PHE A 279 7.76 2.95 3.51
C PHE A 279 8.43 1.76 4.18
N ASP A 280 7.77 0.61 4.15
CA ASP A 280 8.26 -0.64 4.67
C ASP A 280 8.16 -1.74 3.60
N VAL A 281 9.27 -2.46 3.35
CA VAL A 281 9.38 -3.47 2.30
C VAL A 281 10.00 -4.72 2.90
N GLU A 282 9.17 -5.72 3.18
CA GLU A 282 9.57 -6.90 3.94
C GLU A 282 9.17 -8.21 3.26
N ASN A 283 10.07 -9.20 3.28
CA ASN A 283 9.74 -10.59 2.94
C ASN A 283 9.12 -10.73 1.52
N ASN A 284 9.57 -9.93 0.55
CA ASN A 284 9.12 -10.02 -0.83
C ASN A 284 10.12 -10.82 -1.68
N THR A 285 9.60 -11.57 -2.65
CA THR A 285 10.39 -12.24 -3.68
C THR A 285 10.38 -11.39 -4.95
N MET A 286 11.54 -10.87 -5.35
CA MET A 286 11.67 -9.92 -6.46
C MET A 286 12.42 -10.51 -7.66
N SER A 287 11.90 -10.25 -8.86
CA SER A 287 12.49 -10.69 -10.14
C SER A 287 12.38 -9.58 -11.19
N SER A 288 13.41 -8.74 -11.27
CA SER A 288 13.56 -7.60 -12.19
C SER A 288 15.04 -7.19 -12.27
N VAL A 289 15.44 -6.24 -13.14
CA VAL A 289 16.81 -5.68 -13.10
C VAL A 289 17.07 -4.93 -11.79
N ASN A 290 16.11 -4.12 -11.33
CA ASN A 290 16.20 -3.42 -10.04
C ASN A 290 15.16 -3.98 -9.07
N GLY A 291 15.50 -4.44 -7.87
CA GLY A 291 14.42 -4.88 -6.95
C GLY A 291 13.61 -3.70 -6.42
N VAL A 292 14.25 -2.67 -5.85
CA VAL A 292 13.56 -1.46 -5.36
C VAL A 292 14.29 -0.22 -5.83
N ASN A 293 13.72 0.52 -6.77
CA ASN A 293 14.28 1.76 -7.27
C ASN A 293 13.69 2.96 -6.52
N LEU A 294 14.52 3.73 -5.81
CA LEU A 294 14.13 4.96 -5.12
C LEU A 294 14.73 6.17 -5.83
N PHE A 295 13.88 7.01 -6.43
CA PHE A 295 14.37 8.20 -7.14
C PHE A 295 14.91 9.24 -6.15
N GLY A 296 16.01 9.91 -6.53
CA GLY A 296 16.78 10.83 -5.66
C GLY A 296 16.01 12.07 -5.17
N ASP A 297 14.85 12.37 -5.75
CA ASP A 297 13.92 13.41 -5.29
C ASP A 297 12.93 12.90 -4.22
N THR A 298 13.11 11.67 -3.73
CA THR A 298 12.37 11.15 -2.57
C THR A 298 12.76 11.95 -1.33
N ALA A 299 12.00 13.01 -1.06
CA ALA A 299 12.28 13.95 0.02
C ALA A 299 11.55 13.55 1.30
N VAL A 300 12.28 13.51 2.42
CA VAL A 300 11.67 13.47 3.75
C VAL A 300 11.60 14.88 4.30
N SER A 301 10.39 15.36 4.57
CA SER A 301 10.18 16.62 5.26
C SER A 301 9.46 16.36 6.58
N SER A 302 10.20 16.30 7.68
CA SER A 302 9.59 16.36 9.01
C SER A 302 9.26 17.82 9.33
N ALA A 303 7.98 18.20 9.34
CA ALA A 303 7.59 19.40 10.07
C ALA A 303 7.54 18.99 11.55
N GLY A 304 8.67 19.18 12.25
CA GLY A 304 8.73 18.98 13.69
C GLY A 304 7.68 19.84 14.37
N LEU A 305 6.68 19.20 14.98
CA LEU A 305 5.88 19.80 16.04
C LEU A 305 6.34 19.13 17.35
N LEU A 306 7.27 19.86 18.00
CA LEU A 306 7.59 19.92 19.44
C LEU A 306 7.56 18.62 20.26
#